data_AF-A0AAJ2LSF1-F1
#
_entry.id   AF-A0AAJ2LSF1-F1
#
_cell.length_a   1.000
_cell.length_b   1.000
_cell.length_c   1.000
_cell.angle_alpha   90.00
_cell.angle_beta   90.00
_cell.angle_gamma   90.00
#
_symmetry.space_group_name_H-M   'P 1'
#
loop_
_entity.id
_entity.type
_entity.pdbx_description
1 polymer ?
#
loop_
_entity_poly.entity_id
_entity_poly.type
_entity_poly.pdbx_seq_one_letter_code
_entity_poly.pdbx_strand_id
1 'polypeptide(L)'
;DITLFEHIIDDLATKGWSQQDSFIPSTLCQQLAKECMCRAQHGQLAPAGVGRGVAKTVHENIRGDHIQWLEAGQHAAVDQYLNLMEELRLSMNQGLFLGLEDFESHFALYQPGTFYKKHLDRF
;
A
#
# COMPACT_ATOMS: atom_id res chain seq x y z
N ASP A 1 2.17 -3.38 -18.22
CA ASP A 1 3.13 -3.21 -19.32
C ASP A 1 4.39 -3.95 -18.92
N ILE A 2 4.86 -4.93 -19.70
CA ILE A 2 5.95 -5.86 -19.28
C ILE A 2 7.22 -5.09 -18.91
N THR A 3 7.48 -4.00 -19.61
CA THR A 3 8.63 -3.11 -19.41
C THR A 3 8.63 -2.41 -18.05
N LEU A 4 7.46 -2.12 -17.47
CA LEU A 4 7.35 -1.46 -16.17
C LEU A 4 7.80 -2.38 -15.03
N PHE A 5 7.38 -3.64 -15.06
CA PHE A 5 7.74 -4.60 -14.02
C PHE A 5 9.21 -5.01 -14.11
N GLU A 6 9.76 -5.13 -15.31
CA GLU A 6 11.20 -5.35 -15.52
C GLU A 6 12.03 -4.23 -14.89
N HIS A 7 11.66 -2.95 -15.12
CA HIS A 7 12.36 -1.83 -14.50
C HIS A 7 12.30 -1.86 -12.96
N ILE A 8 11.14 -2.20 -12.37
CA ILE A 8 11.01 -2.33 -10.92
C ILE A 8 11.92 -3.44 -10.39
N ILE A 9 11.97 -4.58 -11.09
CA ILE A 9 12.80 -5.74 -10.74
C ILE A 9 14.28 -5.37 -10.79
N ASP A 10 14.73 -4.73 -11.86
CA ASP A 10 16.13 -4.32 -12.04
C ASP A 10 16.56 -3.28 -11.00
N ASP A 11 15.70 -2.30 -10.71
CA ASP A 11 15.94 -1.30 -9.68
C ASP A 11 16.05 -1.93 -8.29
N LEU A 12 15.15 -2.88 -7.96
CA LEU A 12 15.22 -3.60 -6.69
C LEU A 12 16.50 -4.43 -6.57
N ALA A 13 16.91 -5.13 -7.63
CA ALA A 13 18.12 -5.94 -7.64
C ALA A 13 19.41 -5.10 -7.47
N THR A 14 19.43 -3.89 -8.03
CA THR A 14 20.65 -3.06 -8.10
C THR A 14 20.74 -2.01 -6.99
N LYS A 15 19.60 -1.46 -6.54
CA LYS A 15 19.52 -0.32 -5.60
C LYS A 15 18.79 -0.66 -4.30
N GLY A 16 17.96 -1.71 -4.31
CA GLY A 16 17.09 -2.07 -3.19
C GLY A 16 15.78 -1.25 -3.10
N TRP A 17 15.49 -0.40 -4.09
CA TRP A 17 14.25 0.39 -4.17
C TRP A 17 13.98 0.82 -5.62
N SER A 18 12.72 1.07 -5.98
CA SER A 18 12.30 1.61 -7.28
C SER A 18 11.21 2.67 -7.12
N GLN A 19 11.17 3.67 -8.01
CA GLN A 19 10.12 4.69 -8.09
C GLN A 19 9.58 4.75 -9.52
N GLN A 20 8.26 4.70 -9.66
CA GLN A 20 7.57 4.79 -10.95
C GLN A 20 6.49 5.88 -10.86
N ASP A 21 6.65 6.96 -11.63
CA ASP A 21 5.74 8.12 -11.56
C ASP A 21 4.32 7.81 -12.09
N SER A 22 4.18 6.80 -12.93
CA SER A 22 2.91 6.42 -13.56
C SER A 22 2.69 4.91 -13.49
N PHE A 23 2.73 4.36 -12.26
CA PHE A 23 2.50 2.94 -12.02
C PHE A 23 1.05 2.50 -12.31
N ILE A 24 0.08 3.34 -11.96
CA ILE A 24 -1.34 3.11 -12.26
C ILE A 24 -1.89 4.20 -13.18
N PRO A 25 -2.94 3.90 -13.99
CA PRO A 25 -3.64 4.92 -14.76
C PRO A 25 -4.15 6.05 -13.84
N SER A 26 -4.07 7.29 -14.32
CA SER A 26 -4.53 8.47 -13.56
C SER A 26 -6.00 8.37 -13.15
N THR A 27 -6.83 7.73 -13.98
CA THR A 27 -8.24 7.45 -13.69
C THR A 27 -8.41 6.52 -12.48
N LEU A 28 -7.61 5.45 -12.41
CA LEU A 28 -7.61 4.53 -11.26
C LEU A 28 -7.14 5.24 -9.99
N CYS A 29 -6.08 6.06 -10.08
CA CYS A 29 -5.60 6.87 -8.96
C CYS A 29 -6.70 7.80 -8.41
N GLN A 30 -7.42 8.50 -9.29
CA GLN A 30 -8.52 9.38 -8.91
C GLN A 30 -9.69 8.61 -8.28
N GLN A 31 -10.03 7.43 -8.79
CA GLN A 31 -11.08 6.58 -8.23
C GLN A 31 -10.70 6.09 -6.82
N LEU A 32 -9.47 5.62 -6.62
CA LEU A 32 -8.95 5.20 -5.32
C LEU A 32 -8.94 6.36 -4.31
N ALA A 33 -8.50 7.56 -4.75
CA ALA A 33 -8.50 8.75 -3.90
C ALA A 33 -9.93 9.15 -3.48
N LYS A 34 -10.88 9.14 -4.43
CA LYS A 34 -12.28 9.43 -4.15
C LYS A 34 -12.88 8.40 -3.18
N GLU A 35 -12.58 7.13 -3.37
CA GLU A 35 -13.04 6.05 -2.49
C GLU A 35 -12.47 6.23 -1.08
N CYS A 36 -11.16 6.44 -0.94
CA CYS A 36 -10.52 6.72 0.35
C CYS A 36 -11.22 7.87 1.09
N MET A 37 -11.49 8.98 0.38
CA MET A 37 -12.17 10.12 0.98
C MET A 37 -13.63 9.85 1.34
N CYS A 38 -14.35 9.09 0.52
CA CYS A 38 -15.71 8.65 0.82
C CYS A 38 -15.72 7.84 2.13
N ARG A 39 -14.84 6.85 2.26
CA ARG A 39 -14.73 6.02 3.46
C ARG A 39 -14.35 6.82 4.71
N ALA A 40 -13.46 7.81 4.55
CA ALA A 40 -13.09 8.70 5.63
C ALA A 40 -14.27 9.55 6.12
N GLN A 41 -15.07 10.11 5.19
CA GLN A 41 -16.28 10.88 5.53
C GLN A 41 -17.34 10.04 6.25
N HIS A 42 -17.38 8.74 5.98
CA HIS A 42 -18.26 7.79 6.67
C HIS A 42 -17.65 7.18 7.94
N GLY A 43 -16.48 7.66 8.40
CA GLY A 43 -15.83 7.19 9.63
C GLY A 43 -15.30 5.75 9.55
N GLN A 44 -15.02 5.25 8.35
CA GLN A 44 -14.61 3.86 8.13
C GLN A 44 -13.09 3.64 8.24
N LEU A 45 -12.30 4.71 8.41
CA LEU A 45 -10.87 4.63 8.68
C LEU A 45 -10.62 4.72 10.18
N ALA A 46 -9.90 3.75 10.73
CA ALA A 46 -9.57 3.67 12.15
C ALA A 46 -8.15 4.21 12.42
N PRO A 47 -7.87 4.78 13.61
CA PRO A 47 -6.51 5.18 13.99
C PRO A 47 -5.51 4.02 13.82
N ALA A 48 -4.38 4.29 13.17
CA ALA A 48 -3.38 3.26 12.93
C ALA A 48 -2.63 2.87 14.21
N GLY A 49 -2.38 1.58 14.38
CA GLY A 49 -1.59 1.04 15.47
C GLY A 49 -0.13 0.76 15.08
N VAL A 50 0.75 0.70 16.08
CA VAL A 50 2.14 0.20 15.97
C VAL A 50 2.31 -1.07 16.80
N GLY A 51 3.20 -1.97 16.38
CA GLY A 51 3.43 -3.26 17.03
C GLY A 51 2.59 -4.41 16.44
N ARG A 52 2.78 -5.63 16.97
CA ARG A 52 2.12 -6.87 16.49
C ARG A 52 1.32 -7.55 17.59
N GLY A 53 0.23 -8.22 17.19
CA GLY A 53 -0.61 -9.01 18.09
C GLY A 53 -1.07 -8.23 19.32
N VAL A 54 -0.85 -8.81 20.50
CA VAL A 54 -1.21 -8.19 21.80
C VAL A 54 -0.45 -6.92 22.14
N ALA A 55 0.70 -6.66 21.48
CA ALA A 55 1.48 -5.44 21.68
C ALA A 55 1.04 -4.29 20.75
N LYS A 56 0.03 -4.50 19.90
CA LYS A 56 -0.49 -3.48 19.00
C LYS A 56 -1.16 -2.37 19.81
N THR A 57 -0.66 -1.15 19.68
CA THR A 57 -1.12 0.02 20.43
C THR A 57 -1.25 1.24 19.51
N VAL A 58 -2.21 2.12 19.78
CA VAL A 58 -2.38 3.39 19.04
C VAL A 58 -1.51 4.45 19.71
N HIS A 59 -0.38 4.77 19.08
CA HIS A 59 0.57 5.79 19.56
C HIS A 59 0.66 6.92 18.53
N GLU A 60 -0.23 7.91 18.64
CA GLU A 60 -0.33 9.04 17.70
C GLU A 60 0.96 9.87 17.60
N ASN A 61 1.78 9.87 18.66
CA ASN A 61 3.11 10.49 18.69
C ASN A 61 4.17 9.73 17.88
N ILE A 62 3.84 8.55 17.33
CA ILE A 62 4.70 7.73 16.46
C ILE A 62 4.15 7.72 15.04
N ARG A 63 2.86 7.39 14.88
CA ARG A 63 2.12 7.48 13.61
C ARG A 63 0.71 8.00 13.87
N GLY A 64 0.29 9.00 13.09
CA GLY A 64 -1.00 9.69 13.27
C GLY A 64 -1.94 9.57 12.06
N ASP A 65 -1.78 8.54 11.25
CA ASP A 65 -2.69 8.22 10.14
C ASP A 65 -3.90 7.42 10.60
N HIS A 66 -5.00 7.56 9.86
CA HIS A 66 -6.15 6.66 9.94
C HIS A 66 -6.10 5.71 8.74
N ILE A 67 -6.36 4.42 8.97
CA ILE A 67 -6.24 3.39 7.95
C ILE A 67 -7.51 2.56 7.82
N GLN A 68 -7.64 1.91 6.67
CA GLN A 68 -8.59 0.81 6.50
C GLN A 68 -8.00 -0.20 5.52
N TRP A 69 -7.97 -1.46 5.94
CA TRP A 69 -7.48 -2.57 5.12
C TRP A 69 -8.33 -2.75 3.86
N LEU A 70 -7.65 -3.01 2.75
CA LEU A 70 -8.26 -3.30 1.47
C LEU A 70 -8.49 -4.79 1.35
N GLU A 71 -9.71 -5.16 0.94
CA GLU A 71 -10.08 -6.54 0.65
C GLU A 71 -10.78 -6.59 -0.70
N ALA A 72 -10.66 -7.73 -1.38
CA ALA A 72 -11.34 -7.97 -2.65
C ALA A 72 -12.86 -7.92 -2.48
N GLY A 73 -13.56 -7.37 -3.47
CA GLY A 73 -15.01 -7.22 -3.50
C GLY A 73 -15.54 -5.98 -2.79
N GLN A 74 -14.69 -5.16 -2.16
CA GLN A 74 -15.13 -3.92 -1.50
C GLN A 74 -15.50 -2.82 -2.50
N HIS A 75 -14.73 -2.67 -3.59
CA HIS A 75 -14.94 -1.64 -4.61
C HIS A 75 -14.16 -1.98 -5.89
N ALA A 76 -14.72 -1.74 -7.08
CA ALA A 76 -14.08 -2.12 -8.35
C ALA A 76 -12.67 -1.53 -8.54
N ALA A 77 -12.44 -0.29 -8.12
CA ALA A 77 -11.11 0.32 -8.17
C ALA A 77 -10.10 -0.35 -7.21
N VAL A 78 -10.57 -0.82 -6.04
CA VAL A 78 -9.74 -1.57 -5.10
C VAL A 78 -9.38 -2.93 -5.70
N ASP A 79 -10.34 -3.63 -6.31
CA ASP A 79 -10.09 -4.90 -6.98
C ASP A 79 -9.09 -4.76 -8.12
N GLN A 80 -9.23 -3.71 -8.93
CA GLN A 80 -8.28 -3.42 -10.01
C GLN A 80 -6.86 -3.18 -9.48
N TYR A 81 -6.73 -2.44 -8.38
CA TYR A 81 -5.43 -2.22 -7.73
C TYR A 81 -4.84 -3.51 -7.17
N LEU A 82 -5.62 -4.31 -6.44
CA LEU A 82 -5.15 -5.56 -5.83
C LEU A 82 -4.71 -6.56 -6.91
N ASN A 83 -5.44 -6.66 -8.02
CA ASN A 83 -5.04 -7.51 -9.14
C ASN A 83 -3.71 -7.05 -9.76
N LEU A 84 -3.49 -5.75 -9.93
CA LEU A 84 -2.23 -5.22 -10.44
C LEU A 84 -1.06 -5.50 -9.48
N MET A 85 -1.28 -5.38 -8.17
CA MET A 85 -0.25 -5.71 -7.18
C MET A 85 0.06 -7.21 -7.14
N GLU A 86 -0.93 -8.06 -7.40
CA GLU A 86 -0.72 -9.50 -7.57
C GLU A 86 0.13 -9.81 -8.81
N GLU A 87 -0.15 -9.17 -9.95
CA GLU A 87 0.70 -9.30 -11.13
C GLU A 87 2.16 -8.90 -10.85
N LEU A 88 2.37 -7.77 -10.14
CA LEU A 88 3.70 -7.35 -9.72
C LEU A 88 4.37 -8.36 -8.80
N ARG A 89 3.65 -8.90 -7.79
CA ARG A 89 4.17 -9.92 -6.86
C ARG A 89 4.65 -11.16 -7.62
N LEU A 90 3.86 -11.63 -8.58
CA LEU A 90 4.20 -12.78 -9.42
C LEU A 90 5.45 -12.50 -10.29
N SER A 91 5.53 -11.32 -10.92
CA SER A 91 6.72 -10.92 -11.69
C SER A 91 7.96 -10.81 -10.82
N MET A 92 7.86 -10.24 -9.61
CA MET A 92 8.96 -10.16 -8.66
C MET A 92 9.43 -11.55 -8.22
N ASN A 93 8.52 -12.49 -7.98
CA ASN A 93 8.88 -13.86 -7.66
C ASN A 93 9.60 -14.57 -8.81
N GLN A 94 9.20 -14.32 -10.06
CA GLN A 94 9.89 -14.88 -11.23
C GLN A 94 11.28 -14.27 -11.44
N GLY A 95 11.41 -12.94 -11.31
CA GLY A 95 12.66 -12.23 -11.59
C GLY A 95 13.69 -12.28 -10.46
N LEU A 96 13.23 -12.35 -9.20
CA LEU A 96 14.08 -12.18 -8.02
C LEU A 96 14.03 -13.37 -7.04
N PHE A 97 13.18 -14.38 -7.28
CA PHE A 97 13.03 -15.56 -6.42
C PHE A 97 12.77 -15.24 -4.93
N LEU A 98 12.01 -14.16 -4.65
CA LEU A 98 11.81 -13.66 -3.29
C LEU A 98 10.87 -14.53 -2.42
N GLY A 99 10.04 -15.37 -3.04
CA GLY A 99 9.08 -16.20 -2.32
C GLY A 99 8.00 -15.38 -1.59
N LEU A 100 7.57 -14.26 -2.18
CA LEU A 100 6.46 -13.47 -1.66
C LEU A 100 5.18 -14.32 -1.74
N GLU A 101 4.44 -14.48 -0.65
CA GLU A 101 3.24 -15.35 -0.62
C GLU A 101 1.96 -14.57 -0.81
N ASP A 102 1.82 -13.46 -0.09
CA ASP A 102 0.62 -12.62 -0.03
C ASP A 102 0.96 -11.14 -0.20
N PHE A 103 -0.10 -10.32 -0.29
CA PHE A 103 0.00 -8.88 -0.35
C PHE A 103 -1.08 -8.25 0.53
N GLU A 104 -0.64 -7.55 1.57
CA GLU A 104 -1.52 -6.78 2.46
C GLU A 104 -1.41 -5.30 2.13
N SER A 105 -2.55 -4.60 2.07
CA SER A 105 -2.57 -3.15 1.82
C SER A 105 -3.75 -2.47 2.50
N HIS A 106 -3.62 -1.16 2.73
CA HIS A 106 -4.65 -0.34 3.34
C HIS A 106 -4.66 1.07 2.75
N PHE A 107 -5.81 1.74 2.77
CA PHE A 107 -5.80 3.20 2.68
C PHE A 107 -5.11 3.79 3.91
N ALA A 108 -4.47 4.95 3.75
CA ALA A 108 -3.91 5.74 4.84
C ALA A 108 -4.23 7.22 4.60
N LEU A 109 -4.83 7.87 5.60
CA LEU A 109 -5.16 9.29 5.57
C LEU A 109 -4.46 10.01 6.73
N TYR A 110 -3.56 10.93 6.39
CA TYR A 110 -2.89 11.80 7.34
C TYR A 110 -3.66 13.11 7.46
N GLN A 111 -4.11 13.43 8.67
CA GLN A 111 -4.65 14.76 8.94
C GLN A 111 -3.50 15.79 8.92
N PRO A 112 -3.78 17.07 8.59
CA PRO A 112 -2.76 18.10 8.62
C PRO A 112 -2.02 18.13 9.97
N GLY A 113 -0.69 18.07 9.92
CA GLY A 113 0.17 18.05 11.11
C GLY A 113 0.48 16.66 11.68
N THR A 114 -0.15 15.60 11.18
CA THR A 114 0.23 14.22 11.56
C THR A 114 1.37 13.69 10.70
N PHE A 115 2.08 12.69 11.20
CA PHE A 115 3.30 12.15 10.60
C PHE A 115 3.48 10.68 10.98
N TYR A 116 4.47 10.04 10.37
CA TYR A 116 5.04 8.78 10.86
C TYR A 116 6.54 8.99 11.10
N LYS A 117 7.00 8.77 12.33
CA LYS A 117 8.44 8.74 12.65
C LYS A 117 9.16 7.67 11.83
N LYS A 118 10.46 7.90 11.60
CA LYS A 118 11.36 6.95 10.94
C LYS A 118 11.25 5.56 11.61
N HIS A 119 11.01 4.53 10.81
CA HIS A 119 10.87 3.15 11.25
C HIS A 119 11.32 2.19 10.13
N LEU A 120 11.28 0.89 10.42
CA LEU A 120 11.44 -0.19 9.45
C LEU A 120 10.11 -0.93 9.32
N ASP A 121 9.71 -1.27 8.10
CA ASP A 121 8.44 -1.97 7.85
C ASP A 121 8.47 -3.44 8.29
N ARG A 122 9.63 -4.10 8.18
CA ARG A 122 9.80 -5.52 8.52
C ARG A 122 10.50 -5.70 9.88
N PHE A 123 9.82 -6.39 10.79
CA PHE A 123 10.38 -7.05 11.98
C PHE A 123 10.41 -8.56 11.78
#